data_AF-A0A3D2MAV8-F1
#
_entry.id   AF-A0A3D2MAV8-F1
#
_cell.length_a   1.000
_cell.length_b   1.000
_cell.length_c   1.000
_cell.angle_alpha   90.00
_cell.angle_beta   90.00
_cell.angle_gamma   90.00
#
_symmetry.space_group_name_H-M   'P 1'
#
loop_
_entity.id
_entity.type
_entity.pdbx_description
1 polymer ?
#
loop_
_entity_poly.entity_id
_entity_poly.type
_entity_poly.pdbx_seq_one_letter_code
_entity_poly.pdbx_strand_id
1 'polypeptide(L)'
;MSEFELIFNKFRNNKMVFNKIKEGTKYYNYYVLSKEKLEKEGYNQLSYSDIINIIQSSNLSKYYCNHIKQINEKLIVDSDVHGVSHIVRASIYVLILSVLENMSLEDFKLTLDSIIYHDIGRVNDIDDEMHGYNATKKLGFLENNYNIEDFNTIKFVIESHSLDDNKDYEILKKYDIIKENRALRILKIIKDADALDRVREYPYLNIKYLRTDGSKKLVSFSCELFNSYNVNSR
;
A
#
# COMPACT_ATOMS: atom_id res chain seq x y z
N MET A 1 4.44 -21.38 -7.21
CA MET A 1 3.39 -20.35 -7.30
C MET A 1 3.90 -19.18 -6.49
N SER A 2 4.07 -18.03 -7.15
CA SER A 2 4.61 -16.83 -6.51
C SER A 2 3.64 -16.31 -5.42
N GLU A 3 4.08 -15.52 -4.45
CA GLU A 3 3.15 -14.98 -3.42
C GLU A 3 2.07 -14.10 -4.05
N PHE A 4 2.44 -13.29 -5.05
CA PHE A 4 1.49 -12.55 -5.88
C PHE A 4 0.49 -13.48 -6.58
N GLU A 5 0.93 -14.62 -7.10
CA GLU A 5 0.08 -15.59 -7.78
C GLU A 5 -0.89 -16.29 -6.82
N LEU A 6 -0.45 -16.61 -5.59
CA LEU A 6 -1.30 -17.18 -4.53
C LEU A 6 -2.43 -16.22 -4.15
N ILE A 7 -2.11 -14.94 -4.02
CA ILE A 7 -3.06 -13.89 -3.63
C ILE A 7 -3.98 -13.54 -4.78
N PHE A 8 -3.44 -13.42 -6.00
CA PHE A 8 -4.23 -13.33 -7.22
C PHE A 8 -5.29 -14.43 -7.29
N ASN A 9 -4.92 -15.67 -6.99
CA ASN A 9 -5.85 -16.81 -7.01
C ASN A 9 -6.90 -16.74 -5.88
N LYS A 10 -6.57 -16.18 -4.71
CA LYS A 10 -7.55 -15.91 -3.65
C LYS A 10 -8.52 -14.79 -4.04
N PHE A 11 -8.01 -13.70 -4.62
CA PHE A 11 -8.81 -12.59 -5.14
C PHE A 11 -9.79 -13.04 -6.22
N ARG A 12 -9.29 -13.71 -7.27
CA ARG A 12 -10.07 -14.13 -8.44
C ARG A 12 -11.25 -15.03 -8.09
N ASN A 13 -11.10 -15.88 -7.06
CA ASN A 13 -12.09 -16.89 -6.72
C ASN A 13 -13.08 -16.44 -5.64
N ASN A 14 -13.08 -15.16 -5.22
CA ASN A 14 -13.82 -14.69 -4.03
C ASN A 14 -13.53 -15.55 -2.78
N LYS A 15 -12.32 -16.11 -2.69
CA LYS A 15 -11.89 -17.01 -1.61
C LYS A 15 -11.01 -16.31 -0.58
N MET A 16 -10.98 -14.97 -0.56
CA MET A 16 -10.26 -14.23 0.49
C MET A 16 -11.00 -14.37 1.82
N VAL A 17 -10.83 -15.48 2.51
CA VAL A 17 -11.35 -15.62 3.86
C VAL A 17 -10.40 -14.91 4.81
N PHE A 18 -10.82 -13.74 5.29
CA PHE A 18 -10.14 -13.09 6.41
C PHE A 18 -10.74 -13.57 7.72
N ASN A 19 -9.90 -14.14 8.56
CA ASN A 19 -10.32 -14.53 9.88
C ASN A 19 -10.31 -13.29 10.77
N LYS A 20 -11.46 -13.00 11.39
CA LYS A 20 -11.52 -12.04 12.49
C LYS A 20 -10.44 -12.37 13.50
N ILE A 21 -9.85 -11.33 14.06
CA ILE A 21 -8.79 -11.48 15.06
C ILE A 21 -9.39 -12.13 16.29
N LYS A 22 -8.79 -13.26 16.69
CA LYS A 22 -9.22 -13.99 17.88
C LYS A 22 -8.81 -13.23 19.13
N GLU A 23 -9.69 -13.23 20.12
CA GLU A 23 -9.39 -12.77 21.47
C GLU A 23 -8.14 -13.49 22.02
N GLY A 24 -7.32 -12.77 22.76
CA GLY A 24 -6.06 -13.28 23.33
C GLY A 24 -4.87 -13.32 22.37
N THR A 25 -5.03 -12.97 21.08
CA THR A 25 -3.88 -12.76 20.19
C THR A 25 -3.15 -11.46 20.51
N LYS A 26 -1.85 -11.37 20.22
CA LYS A 26 -1.08 -10.13 20.45
C LYS A 26 -1.69 -8.91 19.75
N TYR A 27 -2.36 -9.11 18.62
CA TYR A 27 -3.01 -8.06 17.83
C TYR A 27 -4.37 -7.61 18.37
N TYR A 28 -5.03 -8.42 19.21
CA TYR A 28 -6.43 -8.21 19.60
C TYR A 28 -6.64 -6.90 20.35
N ASN A 29 -5.78 -6.60 21.34
CA ASN A 29 -5.92 -5.39 22.14
C ASN A 29 -5.75 -4.12 21.29
N TYR A 30 -4.74 -4.11 20.40
CA TYR A 30 -4.55 -3.01 19.47
C TYR A 30 -5.74 -2.87 18.51
N TYR A 31 -6.26 -3.98 17.98
CA TYR A 31 -7.43 -4.00 17.12
C TYR A 31 -8.65 -3.39 17.80
N VAL A 32 -8.98 -3.82 19.02
CA VAL A 32 -10.14 -3.32 19.77
C VAL A 32 -9.99 -1.83 20.07
N LEU A 33 -8.84 -1.42 20.63
CA LEU A 33 -8.60 -0.03 21.01
C LEU A 33 -8.59 0.92 19.80
N SER A 34 -7.94 0.52 18.70
CA SER A 34 -7.88 1.33 17.49
C SER A 34 -9.25 1.45 16.83
N LYS A 35 -10.01 0.35 16.79
CA LYS A 35 -11.39 0.34 16.29
C LYS A 35 -12.28 1.27 17.08
N GLU A 36 -12.34 1.12 18.41
CA GLU A 36 -13.18 1.96 19.26
C GLU A 36 -12.82 3.44 19.16
N LYS A 37 -11.52 3.75 19.09
CA LYS A 37 -11.05 5.13 18.92
C LYS A 37 -11.53 5.72 17.59
N LEU A 38 -11.32 5.01 16.48
CA LEU A 38 -11.69 5.49 15.15
C LEU A 38 -13.20 5.58 14.97
N GLU A 39 -13.97 4.66 15.53
CA GLU A 39 -15.45 4.72 15.53
C GLU A 39 -15.96 5.95 16.31
N LYS A 40 -15.33 6.30 17.45
CA LYS A 40 -15.63 7.56 18.17
C LYS A 40 -15.29 8.82 17.37
N GLU A 41 -14.30 8.74 16.49
CA GLU A 41 -13.92 9.82 15.56
C GLU A 41 -14.79 9.84 14.29
N GLY A 42 -15.77 8.95 14.15
CA GLY A 42 -16.69 8.87 13.00
C GLY A 42 -16.21 7.95 11.86
N TYR A 43 -15.10 7.23 12.06
CA TYR A 43 -14.52 6.30 11.10
C TYR A 43 -14.94 4.87 11.40
N ASN A 44 -16.18 4.54 11.02
CA ASN A 44 -16.67 3.16 11.06
C ASN A 44 -15.78 2.24 10.24
N GLN A 45 -15.32 1.16 10.86
CA GLN A 45 -14.40 0.21 10.24
C GLN A 45 -15.13 -0.64 9.20
N LEU A 46 -14.51 -0.80 8.02
CA LEU A 46 -15.07 -1.58 6.92
C LEU A 46 -14.99 -3.07 7.24
N SER A 47 -16.12 -3.77 7.04
CA SER A 47 -16.17 -5.23 7.13
C SER A 47 -15.58 -5.87 5.87
N TYR A 48 -15.28 -7.17 5.92
CA TYR A 48 -14.87 -7.93 4.75
C TYR A 48 -15.84 -7.80 3.56
N SER A 49 -17.14 -7.88 3.81
CA SER A 49 -18.15 -7.70 2.76
C SER A 49 -18.06 -6.32 2.12
N ASP A 50 -17.81 -5.28 2.91
CA ASP A 50 -17.63 -3.93 2.37
C ASP A 50 -16.40 -3.85 1.47
N ILE A 51 -15.27 -4.44 1.90
CA ILE A 51 -14.04 -4.48 1.09
C ILE A 51 -14.25 -5.18 -0.25
N ILE A 52 -14.92 -6.34 -0.23
CA ILE A 52 -15.21 -7.07 -1.48
C ILE A 52 -16.12 -6.24 -2.39
N ASN A 53 -17.18 -5.62 -1.85
CA ASN A 53 -18.07 -4.76 -2.61
C ASN A 53 -17.32 -3.56 -3.21
N ILE A 54 -16.42 -2.93 -2.44
CA ILE A 54 -15.58 -1.84 -2.92
C ILE A 54 -14.74 -2.31 -4.11
N ILE A 55 -13.99 -3.41 -3.96
CA ILE A 55 -13.10 -3.90 -5.02
C ILE A 55 -13.88 -4.31 -6.28
N GLN A 56 -15.04 -4.95 -6.11
CA GLN A 56 -15.89 -5.40 -7.22
C GLN A 56 -16.64 -4.26 -7.92
N SER A 57 -16.82 -3.11 -7.24
CA SER A 57 -17.49 -1.95 -7.84
C SER A 57 -16.64 -1.21 -8.89
N SER A 58 -15.37 -1.61 -9.07
CA SER A 58 -14.43 -0.92 -9.93
C SER A 58 -13.67 -1.83 -10.90
N ASN A 59 -13.41 -1.32 -12.10
CA ASN A 59 -12.57 -1.97 -13.12
C ASN A 59 -11.07 -1.99 -12.74
N LEU A 60 -10.64 -1.25 -11.72
CA LEU A 60 -9.25 -1.26 -11.23
C LEU A 60 -8.81 -2.66 -10.79
N SER A 61 -9.74 -3.44 -10.21
CA SER A 61 -9.49 -4.81 -9.76
C SER A 61 -9.04 -5.74 -10.90
N LYS A 62 -9.61 -5.57 -12.10
CA LYS A 62 -9.23 -6.33 -13.30
C LYS A 62 -7.82 -5.99 -13.76
N TYR A 63 -7.44 -4.70 -13.73
CA TYR A 63 -6.09 -4.28 -14.07
C TYR A 63 -5.09 -4.82 -13.04
N TYR A 64 -5.35 -4.59 -11.75
CA TYR A 64 -4.53 -5.08 -10.63
C TYR A 64 -4.22 -6.56 -10.80
N CYS A 65 -5.26 -7.37 -10.98
CA CYS A 65 -5.21 -8.81 -11.22
C CYS A 65 -4.26 -9.24 -12.36
N ASN A 66 -4.21 -8.48 -13.46
CA ASN A 66 -3.34 -8.79 -14.58
C ASN A 66 -1.91 -8.31 -14.32
N HIS A 67 -1.77 -7.14 -13.73
CA HIS A 67 -0.48 -6.49 -13.49
C HIS A 67 0.35 -7.24 -12.44
N ILE A 68 -0.24 -7.66 -11.31
CA ILE A 68 0.49 -8.37 -10.25
C ILE A 68 1.14 -9.69 -10.70
N LYS A 69 0.65 -10.30 -11.80
CA LYS A 69 1.24 -11.52 -12.38
C LYS A 69 2.53 -11.28 -13.14
N GLN A 70 2.75 -10.05 -13.57
CA GLN A 70 3.87 -9.67 -14.42
C GLN A 70 5.04 -9.12 -13.58
N ILE A 71 4.85 -8.99 -12.27
CA ILE A 71 5.85 -8.43 -11.36
C ILE A 71 7.06 -9.36 -11.27
N ASN A 72 8.22 -8.79 -11.55
CA ASN A 72 9.48 -9.45 -11.32
C ASN A 72 9.86 -9.35 -9.84
N GLU A 73 9.50 -10.37 -9.05
CA GLU A 73 9.79 -10.45 -7.61
C GLU A 73 11.29 -10.32 -7.29
N LYS A 74 12.19 -10.60 -8.23
CA LYS A 74 13.65 -10.42 -8.03
C LYS A 74 14.10 -8.97 -7.84
N LEU A 75 13.24 -8.01 -8.18
CA LEU A 75 13.50 -6.59 -7.94
C LEU A 75 13.11 -6.17 -6.52
N ILE A 76 12.26 -6.96 -5.85
CA ILE A 76 11.78 -6.69 -4.50
C ILE A 76 12.85 -7.11 -3.50
N VAL A 77 12.92 -6.38 -2.39
CA VAL A 77 13.86 -6.65 -1.29
C VAL A 77 13.60 -8.06 -0.76
N ASP A 78 14.67 -8.81 -0.48
CA ASP A 78 14.57 -10.10 0.20
C ASP A 78 14.63 -9.87 1.71
N SER A 79 13.46 -9.74 2.35
CA SER A 79 13.30 -9.42 3.77
C SER A 79 12.00 -9.98 4.32
N ASP A 80 12.02 -10.45 5.57
CA ASP A 80 10.81 -10.88 6.29
C ASP A 80 9.87 -9.69 6.60
N VAL A 81 10.41 -8.46 6.62
CA VAL A 81 9.67 -7.23 6.96
C VAL A 81 9.30 -6.43 5.72
N HIS A 82 10.22 -6.24 4.77
CA HIS A 82 10.05 -5.39 3.58
C HIS A 82 10.01 -6.18 2.26
N GLY A 83 9.91 -7.50 2.32
CA GLY A 83 9.88 -8.35 1.14
C GLY A 83 8.51 -8.51 0.49
N VAL A 84 8.39 -9.54 -0.35
CA VAL A 84 7.23 -9.77 -1.21
C VAL A 84 5.92 -9.72 -0.42
N SER A 85 5.85 -10.32 0.76
CA SER A 85 4.64 -10.32 1.58
C SER A 85 4.16 -8.93 1.96
N HIS A 86 5.07 -8.01 2.26
CA HIS A 86 4.74 -6.60 2.52
C HIS A 86 4.18 -5.95 1.26
N ILE A 87 4.88 -6.09 0.13
CA ILE A 87 4.45 -5.48 -1.13
C ILE A 87 3.06 -5.97 -1.55
N VAL A 88 2.76 -7.26 -1.38
CA VAL A 88 1.42 -7.74 -1.73
C VAL A 88 0.36 -7.09 -0.84
N ARG A 89 0.53 -7.08 0.48
CA ARG A 89 -0.45 -6.45 1.39
C ARG A 89 -0.60 -4.95 1.12
N ALA A 90 0.51 -4.23 0.93
CA ALA A 90 0.51 -2.81 0.60
C ALA A 90 -0.23 -2.52 -0.71
N SER A 91 -0.01 -3.34 -1.75
CA SER A 91 -0.70 -3.20 -3.04
C SER A 91 -2.21 -3.46 -2.97
N ILE A 92 -2.67 -4.30 -2.04
CA ILE A 92 -4.10 -4.49 -1.75
C ILE A 92 -4.71 -3.22 -1.18
N TYR A 93 -4.04 -2.56 -0.23
CA TYR A 93 -4.51 -1.27 0.30
C TYR A 93 -4.54 -0.21 -0.79
N VAL A 94 -3.54 -0.16 -1.68
CA VAL A 94 -3.57 0.75 -2.85
C VAL A 94 -4.80 0.49 -3.72
N LEU A 95 -5.16 -0.76 -4.01
CA LEU A 95 -6.39 -1.08 -4.75
C LEU A 95 -7.64 -0.55 -4.04
N ILE A 96 -7.79 -0.84 -2.75
CA ILE A 96 -8.98 -0.44 -1.98
C ILE A 96 -9.08 1.09 -1.89
N LEU A 97 -7.99 1.76 -1.50
CA LEU A 97 -7.92 3.21 -1.37
C LEU A 97 -8.14 3.91 -2.71
N SER A 98 -7.60 3.37 -3.81
CA SER A 98 -7.82 3.94 -5.14
C SER A 98 -9.29 3.89 -5.57
N VAL A 99 -10.03 2.85 -5.19
CA VAL A 99 -11.48 2.81 -5.43
C VAL A 99 -12.22 3.79 -4.52
N LEU A 100 -11.92 3.80 -3.21
CA LEU A 100 -12.55 4.72 -2.25
C LEU A 100 -12.35 6.19 -2.62
N GLU A 101 -11.18 6.53 -3.14
CA GLU A 101 -10.84 7.88 -3.56
C GLU A 101 -11.38 8.21 -4.96
N ASN A 102 -12.01 7.29 -5.69
CA ASN A 102 -12.42 7.46 -7.10
C ASN A 102 -11.25 7.82 -8.02
N MET A 103 -10.19 7.02 -7.97
CA MET A 103 -9.02 7.20 -8.82
C MET A 103 -9.29 6.73 -10.26
N SER A 104 -8.71 7.42 -11.23
CA SER A 104 -8.72 6.98 -12.64
C SER A 104 -7.87 5.72 -12.82
N LEU A 105 -8.05 5.00 -13.94
CA LEU A 105 -7.20 3.85 -14.25
C LEU A 105 -5.76 4.29 -14.50
N GLU A 106 -5.55 5.46 -15.09
CA GLU A 106 -4.25 6.03 -15.39
C GLU A 106 -3.47 6.32 -14.10
N ASP A 107 -4.10 6.97 -13.13
CA ASP A 107 -3.48 7.27 -11.83
C ASP A 107 -3.26 6.00 -11.01
N PHE A 108 -4.17 5.03 -11.12
CA PHE A 108 -4.03 3.75 -10.45
C PHE A 108 -2.79 2.99 -10.91
N LYS A 109 -2.46 3.03 -12.20
CA LYS A 109 -1.24 2.40 -12.73
C LYS A 109 0.02 2.98 -12.08
N LEU A 110 0.12 4.31 -12.02
CA LEU A 110 1.24 5.01 -11.37
C LEU A 110 1.33 4.64 -9.89
N THR A 111 0.19 4.64 -9.20
CA THR A 111 0.11 4.32 -7.78
C THR A 111 0.51 2.86 -7.52
N LEU A 112 0.08 1.94 -8.36
CA LEU A 112 0.39 0.52 -8.22
C LEU A 112 1.88 0.23 -8.47
N ASP A 113 2.48 0.78 -9.54
CA ASP A 113 3.92 0.65 -9.75
C ASP A 113 4.70 1.33 -8.61
N SER A 114 4.23 2.49 -8.12
CA SER A 114 4.88 3.19 -7.02
C SER A 114 4.95 2.34 -5.75
N ILE A 115 3.84 1.71 -5.32
CA ILE A 115 3.85 0.87 -4.11
C ILE A 115 4.62 -0.44 -4.32
N ILE A 116 4.64 -1.00 -5.53
CA ILE A 116 5.36 -2.24 -5.78
C ILE A 116 6.87 -2.03 -5.68
N TYR A 117 7.35 -0.86 -6.10
CA TYR A 117 8.77 -0.57 -6.21
C TYR A 117 9.29 0.46 -5.20
N HIS A 118 8.49 0.94 -4.25
CA HIS A 118 8.92 1.99 -3.30
C HIS A 118 10.16 1.60 -2.47
N ASP A 119 10.26 0.32 -2.10
CA ASP A 119 11.28 -0.20 -1.20
C ASP A 119 12.51 -0.78 -1.90
N ILE A 120 12.57 -0.82 -3.24
CA ILE A 120 13.70 -1.47 -3.96
C ILE A 120 15.05 -0.80 -3.71
N GLY A 121 15.06 0.39 -3.12
CA GLY A 121 16.26 1.11 -2.69
C GLY A 121 16.81 0.70 -1.34
N ARG A 122 16.10 -0.14 -0.56
CA ARG A 122 16.56 -0.61 0.75
C ARG A 122 17.81 -1.48 0.65
N VAL A 123 18.65 -1.39 1.66
CA VAL A 123 19.86 -2.21 1.86
C VAL A 123 19.83 -2.99 3.18
N ASN A 124 18.91 -2.65 4.08
CA ASN A 124 18.62 -3.30 5.35
C ASN A 124 17.18 -2.95 5.81
N ASP A 125 16.76 -3.50 6.95
CA ASP A 125 15.42 -3.28 7.54
C ASP A 125 15.37 -2.12 8.54
N ILE A 126 16.42 -1.31 8.64
CA ILE A 126 16.46 -0.17 9.56
C ILE A 126 15.66 0.99 8.93
N ASP A 127 15.14 1.86 9.79
CA ASP A 127 14.57 3.12 9.35
C ASP A 127 15.65 3.98 8.67
N ASP A 128 15.36 4.42 7.44
CA ASP A 128 16.28 5.16 6.57
C ASP A 128 15.45 6.10 5.72
N GLU A 129 15.72 7.40 5.73
CA GLU A 129 15.03 8.34 4.84
C GLU A 129 15.45 8.17 3.36
N MET A 130 16.60 7.54 3.10
CA MET A 130 17.26 7.52 1.80
C MET A 130 16.79 6.39 0.87
N HIS A 131 16.10 5.36 1.38
CA HIS A 131 15.70 4.22 0.55
C HIS A 131 14.76 4.63 -0.60
N GLY A 132 13.85 5.58 -0.38
CA GLY A 132 13.02 6.15 -1.45
C GLY A 132 13.86 6.79 -2.56
N TYR A 133 14.81 7.67 -2.21
CA TYR A 133 15.72 8.26 -3.19
C TYR A 133 16.55 7.20 -3.93
N ASN A 134 17.06 6.19 -3.22
CA ASN A 134 17.82 5.11 -3.82
C ASN A 134 16.96 4.23 -4.74
N ALA A 135 15.68 4.06 -4.45
CA ALA A 135 14.73 3.38 -5.31
C ALA A 135 14.59 4.12 -6.65
N THR A 136 14.53 5.45 -6.66
CA THR A 136 14.39 6.24 -7.91
C THR A 136 15.51 5.98 -8.92
N LYS A 137 16.72 5.66 -8.46
CA LYS A 137 17.88 5.32 -9.32
C LYS A 137 17.75 3.96 -9.99
N LYS A 138 16.83 3.10 -9.53
CA LYS A 138 16.62 1.74 -10.01
C LYS A 138 15.40 1.62 -10.93
N LEU A 139 14.64 2.70 -11.16
CA LEU A 139 13.36 2.68 -11.91
C LEU A 139 13.51 2.77 -13.44
N GLY A 140 14.70 2.68 -14.00
CA GLY A 140 14.91 2.80 -15.46
C GLY A 140 14.09 1.81 -16.29
N PHE A 141 13.70 0.67 -15.71
CA PHE A 141 12.83 -0.31 -16.38
C PHE A 141 11.37 0.17 -16.57
N LEU A 142 10.95 1.25 -15.91
CA LEU A 142 9.62 1.86 -16.07
C LEU A 142 9.61 3.08 -17.00
N GLU A 143 10.78 3.61 -17.37
CA GLU A 143 10.89 4.91 -18.07
C GLU A 143 10.08 4.94 -19.39
N ASN A 144 10.12 3.84 -20.16
CA ASN A 144 9.40 3.74 -21.42
C ASN A 144 7.91 3.40 -21.29
N ASN A 145 7.43 3.11 -20.07
CA ASN A 145 6.02 2.77 -19.83
C ASN A 145 5.15 4.03 -19.63
N TYR A 146 5.79 5.17 -19.38
CA TYR A 146 5.13 6.40 -18.95
C TYR A 146 5.65 7.61 -19.73
N ASN A 147 4.81 8.64 -19.86
CA ASN A 147 5.31 9.94 -20.28
C ASN A 147 6.18 10.57 -19.16
N ILE A 148 6.94 11.61 -19.49
CA ILE A 148 7.89 12.21 -18.56
C ILE A 148 7.25 12.74 -17.27
N GLU A 149 6.06 13.34 -17.34
CA GLU A 149 5.32 13.87 -16.18
C GLU A 149 4.89 12.73 -15.24
N ASP A 150 4.36 11.64 -15.81
CA ASP A 150 3.93 10.46 -15.07
C ASP A 150 5.13 9.71 -14.45
N PHE A 151 6.23 9.57 -15.18
CA PHE A 151 7.45 8.95 -14.67
C PHE A 151 8.09 9.80 -13.57
N ASN A 152 8.10 11.13 -13.72
CA ASN A 152 8.52 12.04 -12.66
C ASN A 152 7.59 11.95 -11.45
N THR A 153 6.27 11.80 -11.64
CA THR A 153 5.32 11.57 -10.54
C THR A 153 5.65 10.30 -9.76
N ILE A 154 5.97 9.19 -10.44
CA ILE A 154 6.41 7.95 -9.77
C ILE A 154 7.68 8.19 -8.94
N LYS A 155 8.69 8.85 -9.52
CA LYS A 155 9.95 9.17 -8.80
C LYS A 155 9.70 10.06 -7.58
N PHE A 156 8.89 11.10 -7.73
CA PHE A 156 8.47 11.98 -6.63
C PHE A 156 7.81 11.17 -5.52
N VAL A 157 6.81 10.36 -5.86
CA VAL A 157 6.05 9.58 -4.88
C VAL A 157 6.94 8.58 -4.15
N ILE A 158 7.78 7.86 -4.88
CA ILE A 158 8.74 6.90 -4.31
C ILE A 158 9.81 7.60 -3.48
N GLU A 159 10.30 8.78 -3.82
CA GLU A 159 11.26 9.46 -2.94
C GLU A 159 10.59 10.01 -1.68
N SER A 160 9.40 10.61 -1.82
CA SER A 160 8.70 11.26 -0.72
C SER A 160 8.05 10.29 0.27
N HIS A 161 7.76 9.03 -0.10
CA HIS A 161 7.01 8.14 0.80
C HIS A 161 7.73 7.88 2.14
N SER A 162 9.07 7.87 2.13
CA SER A 162 9.92 7.64 3.31
C SER A 162 10.25 8.92 4.07
N LEU A 163 9.72 10.07 3.64
CA LEU A 163 10.02 11.39 4.20
C LEU A 163 8.81 11.97 4.96
N ASP A 164 9.11 12.85 5.91
CA ASP A 164 8.11 13.70 6.55
C ASP A 164 7.34 14.55 5.53
N ASP A 165 6.04 14.76 5.78
CA ASP A 165 5.12 15.47 4.87
C ASP A 165 5.56 16.92 4.57
N ASN A 166 6.36 17.53 5.44
CA ASN A 166 6.91 18.87 5.22
C ASN A 166 7.97 18.93 4.10
N LYS A 167 8.57 17.79 3.72
CA LYS A 167 9.54 17.68 2.62
C LYS A 167 8.88 17.50 1.26
N ASP A 168 7.59 17.12 1.19
CA ASP A 168 6.92 16.74 -0.06
C ASP A 168 6.98 17.85 -1.14
N TYR A 169 6.80 19.13 -0.77
CA TYR A 169 6.87 20.24 -1.73
C TYR A 169 8.29 20.52 -2.27
N GLU A 170 9.33 20.19 -1.51
CA GLU A 170 10.70 20.28 -2.00
C GLU A 170 10.95 19.23 -3.09
N ILE A 171 10.50 17.99 -2.85
CA ILE A 171 10.66 16.89 -3.80
C ILE A 171 9.78 17.09 -5.04
N LEU A 172 8.57 17.68 -4.90
CA LEU A 172 7.74 18.07 -6.06
C LEU A 172 8.51 18.99 -7.02
N LYS A 173 9.15 20.03 -6.46
CA LYS A 173 9.95 20.98 -7.25
C LYS A 173 11.17 20.33 -7.88
N LYS A 174 11.84 19.43 -7.14
CA LYS A 174 12.99 18.66 -7.63
C LYS A 174 12.68 17.89 -8.93
N TYR A 175 11.44 17.42 -9.09
CA TYR A 175 11.02 16.61 -10.24
C TYR A 175 10.21 17.40 -11.29
N ASP A 176 10.15 18.73 -11.18
CA ASP A 176 9.43 19.61 -12.11
C ASP A 176 7.96 19.16 -12.34
N ILE A 177 7.28 18.69 -11.28
CA ILE A 177 5.91 18.17 -11.37
C ILE A 177 4.92 19.31 -11.65
N ILE A 178 4.24 19.24 -12.79
CA ILE A 178 3.24 20.26 -13.19
C ILE A 178 1.91 19.99 -12.48
N LYS A 179 1.49 18.73 -12.39
CA LYS A 179 0.21 18.32 -11.78
C LYS A 179 0.36 18.02 -10.28
N GLU A 180 0.83 19.00 -9.50
CA GLU A 180 1.15 18.84 -8.07
C GLU A 180 0.02 18.18 -7.26
N ASN A 181 -1.22 18.66 -7.39
CA ASN A 181 -2.37 18.12 -6.65
C ASN A 181 -2.62 16.64 -6.95
N ARG A 182 -2.40 16.22 -8.20
CA ARG A 182 -2.55 14.81 -8.62
C ARG A 182 -1.44 13.97 -8.00
N ALA A 183 -0.19 14.44 -8.05
CA ALA A 183 0.96 13.76 -7.46
C ALA A 183 0.83 13.63 -5.93
N LEU A 184 0.42 14.69 -5.23
CA LEU A 184 0.19 14.67 -3.78
C LEU A 184 -0.94 13.72 -3.38
N ARG A 185 -2.00 13.62 -4.19
CA ARG A 185 -3.08 12.65 -3.95
C ARG A 185 -2.57 11.21 -4.07
N ILE A 186 -1.73 10.91 -5.06
CA ILE A 186 -1.08 9.59 -5.19
C ILE A 186 -0.17 9.33 -3.98
N LEU A 187 0.66 10.30 -3.60
CA LEU A 187 1.56 10.17 -2.45
C LEU A 187 0.82 9.84 -1.15
N LYS A 188 -0.31 10.50 -0.88
CA LYS A 188 -1.14 10.20 0.31
C LYS A 188 -1.58 8.74 0.35
N ILE A 189 -1.97 8.18 -0.78
CA ILE A 189 -2.41 6.78 -0.88
C ILE A 189 -1.24 5.82 -0.66
N ILE A 190 -0.05 6.13 -1.21
CA ILE A 190 1.15 5.33 -0.98
C ILE A 190 1.55 5.34 0.49
N LYS A 191 1.66 6.53 1.11
CA LYS A 191 2.03 6.65 2.52
C LYS A 191 1.00 5.98 3.43
N ASP A 192 -0.30 6.06 3.12
CA ASP A 192 -1.36 5.38 3.87
C ASP A 192 -1.31 3.86 3.69
N ALA A 193 -1.02 3.37 2.47
CA ALA A 193 -0.91 1.94 2.20
C ALA A 193 0.29 1.31 2.92
N ASP A 194 1.47 1.94 2.90
CA ASP A 194 2.62 1.45 3.68
C ASP A 194 2.32 1.52 5.20
N ALA A 195 1.75 2.64 5.66
CA ALA A 195 1.39 2.82 7.07
C ALA A 195 0.42 1.73 7.55
N LEU A 196 -0.63 1.41 6.79
CA LEU A 196 -1.59 0.34 7.11
C LEU A 196 -0.91 -1.01 7.29
N ASP A 197 0.14 -1.31 6.52
CA ASP A 197 0.86 -2.58 6.63
C ASP A 197 1.84 -2.65 7.81
N ARG A 198 2.08 -1.54 8.54
CA ARG A 198 2.94 -1.51 9.74
C ARG A 198 2.39 -2.30 10.92
N VAL A 199 1.15 -2.78 10.83
CA VAL A 199 0.65 -3.81 11.74
C VAL A 199 1.55 -5.05 11.77
N ARG A 200 2.33 -5.30 10.71
CA ARG A 200 3.28 -6.43 10.63
C ARG A 200 4.35 -6.41 11.70
N GLU A 201 4.79 -5.23 12.09
CA GLU A 201 5.86 -5.05 13.07
C GLU A 201 5.30 -5.04 14.51
N TYR A 202 3.97 -5.11 14.68
CA TYR A 202 3.18 -4.97 15.92
C TYR A 202 3.71 -4.00 17.00
N PRO A 203 2.98 -2.91 17.32
CA PRO A 203 1.75 -2.42 16.70
C PRO A 203 2.01 -1.25 15.74
N TYR A 204 3.21 -1.13 15.14
CA TYR A 204 3.81 0.08 14.53
C TYR A 204 2.93 0.92 13.58
N LEU A 205 1.74 0.46 13.20
CA LEU A 205 0.69 1.33 12.69
C LEU A 205 0.32 2.42 13.73
N ASN A 206 0.65 3.65 13.40
CA ASN A 206 0.20 4.83 14.13
C ASN A 206 -0.83 5.59 13.28
N ILE A 207 -2.08 5.60 13.75
CA ILE A 207 -3.22 6.18 13.02
C ILE A 207 -3.07 7.68 12.70
N LYS A 208 -2.15 8.40 13.39
CA LYS A 208 -1.86 9.80 13.08
C LYS A 208 -1.19 9.98 11.71
N TYR A 209 -0.55 8.93 11.19
CA TYR A 209 0.02 8.93 9.84
C TYR A 209 -0.99 8.53 8.76
N LEU A 210 -2.26 8.27 9.10
CA LEU A 210 -3.30 8.02 8.11
C LEU A 210 -3.88 9.34 7.61
N ARG A 211 -3.66 9.65 6.33
CA ARG A 211 -3.92 10.94 5.68
C ARG A 211 -5.30 11.00 5.04
N THR A 212 -5.84 9.87 4.57
CA THR A 212 -7.15 9.77 3.92
C THR A 212 -8.21 9.29 4.90
N ASP A 213 -9.46 9.70 4.67
CA ASP A 213 -10.60 9.16 5.43
C ASP A 213 -10.82 7.68 5.10
N GLY A 214 -10.49 7.25 3.88
CA GLY A 214 -10.54 5.86 3.46
C GLY A 214 -9.63 4.96 4.29
N SER A 215 -8.37 5.36 4.51
CA SER A 215 -7.40 4.53 5.25
C SER A 215 -7.75 4.38 6.73
N LYS A 216 -8.33 5.41 7.35
CA LYS A 216 -8.84 5.34 8.73
C LYS A 216 -9.95 4.31 8.92
N LYS A 217 -10.68 3.96 7.86
CA LYS A 217 -11.72 2.90 7.89
C LYS A 217 -11.15 1.49 7.69
N LEU A 218 -9.85 1.35 7.45
CA LEU A 218 -9.18 0.08 7.12
C LEU A 218 -8.33 -0.49 8.26
N VAL A 219 -8.28 0.14 9.44
CA VAL A 219 -7.38 -0.29 10.53
C VAL A 219 -7.76 -1.65 11.11
N SER A 220 -9.05 -1.95 11.24
CA SER A 220 -9.48 -3.31 11.58
C SER A 220 -9.10 -4.32 10.50
N PHE A 221 -9.32 -3.96 9.23
CA PHE A 221 -9.00 -4.81 8.09
C PHE A 221 -7.49 -5.08 7.97
N SER A 222 -6.62 -4.12 8.28
CA SER A 222 -5.18 -4.31 8.16
C SER A 222 -4.67 -5.39 9.11
N CYS A 223 -5.15 -5.38 10.35
CA CYS A 223 -4.84 -6.42 11.32
C CYS A 223 -5.41 -7.80 10.91
N GLU A 224 -6.61 -7.85 10.32
CA GLU A 224 -7.22 -9.09 9.80
C GLU A 224 -6.46 -9.64 8.58
N LEU A 225 -6.04 -8.76 7.66
CA LEU A 225 -5.24 -9.09 6.48
C LEU A 225 -3.90 -9.67 6.90
N PHE A 226 -3.17 -8.99 7.79
CA PHE A 226 -1.90 -9.48 8.30
C PHE A 226 -2.03 -10.83 9.01
N ASN A 227 -3.02 -10.99 9.92
CA ASN A 227 -3.25 -12.24 10.63
C ASN A 227 -3.63 -13.40 9.69
N SER A 228 -4.39 -13.12 8.63
CA SER A 228 -4.79 -14.13 7.64
C SER A 228 -3.68 -14.45 6.63
N TYR A 229 -2.72 -13.54 6.46
CA TYR A 229 -1.49 -13.77 5.71
C TYR A 229 -0.58 -14.74 6.46
N ASN A 230 -0.46 -14.56 7.77
CA ASN A 230 0.52 -15.24 8.63
C ASN A 230 0.06 -16.59 9.20
N VAL A 231 -0.76 -17.36 8.47
CA VAL A 231 -1.16 -18.68 8.99
C VAL A 231 -0.06 -19.73 8.84
N ASN A 232 0.98 -19.57 7.99
CA ASN A 232 2.18 -20.44 7.97
C ASN A 232 3.23 -19.93 6.96
N SER A 233 4.14 -19.04 7.37
CA SER A 233 5.34 -18.73 6.57
C SER A 233 6.62 -19.06 7.34
N ARG A 234 6.66 -20.29 7.89
CA ARG A 234 7.73 -21.31 7.80
C ARG A 234 7.32 -22.50 8.65
#